data_AF-A0A7C5H0T2-F1
#
_entry.id   AF-A0A7C5H0T2-F1
#
_cell.length_a   1.000
_cell.length_b   1.000
_cell.length_c   1.000
_cell.angle_alpha   90.00
_cell.angle_beta   90.00
_cell.angle_gamma   90.00
#
_symmetry.space_group_name_H-M   'P 1'
#
loop_
_entity.id
_entity.type
_entity.pdbx_description
1 polymer ?
#
loop_
_entity_poly.entity_id
_entity_poly.type
_entity_poly.pdbx_seq_one_letter_code
_entity_poly.pdbx_strand_id
1 'polypeptide(L)'
;MVDLEFDRKGLDGYIRSEWKEVPPSLRWECIRCSWCCRQPWRVNLTWPEFDRIVTLAGKKELPRFGREVDPETGLDHPFFVIEGKCPMLEDEGAVCTMYPDWPYTCATYPFLLMPDGRLMYHTGCAGIGKGGVIDIDSMKEKIMRERKKAGMR
;
A
#
# COMPACT_ATOMS: atom_id res chain seq x y z
N MET A 1 2.97 -24.66 -13.00
CA MET A 1 3.60 -23.35 -13.28
C MET A 1 2.66 -22.63 -14.21
N VAL A 2 1.97 -21.61 -13.72
CA VAL A 2 1.11 -20.80 -14.58
C VAL A 2 1.94 -19.59 -14.97
N ASP A 3 2.42 -19.59 -16.22
CA ASP A 3 2.93 -18.39 -16.87
C ASP A 3 1.77 -17.40 -16.93
N LEU A 4 1.86 -16.34 -16.12
CA LEU A 4 0.92 -15.23 -16.13
C LEU A 4 1.68 -14.00 -16.60
N GLU A 5 1.67 -13.77 -17.91
CA GLU A 5 1.89 -12.45 -18.48
C GLU A 5 0.77 -11.54 -17.95
N PHE A 6 1.02 -10.94 -16.79
CA PHE A 6 0.15 -9.94 -16.22
C PHE A 6 0.38 -8.64 -17.00
N ASP A 7 -0.56 -8.31 -17.89
CA ASP A 7 -0.48 -7.14 -18.75
C ASP A 7 -0.42 -5.86 -17.91
N ARG A 8 0.80 -5.34 -17.73
CA ARG A 8 1.12 -4.07 -17.06
C ARG A 8 0.22 -2.93 -17.57
N LYS A 9 -0.20 -2.97 -18.84
CA LYS A 9 -0.94 -1.89 -19.50
C LYS A 9 -2.34 -1.66 -18.94
N GLY A 10 -2.99 -2.68 -18.37
CA GLY A 10 -4.36 -2.56 -17.84
C GLY A 10 -4.46 -1.80 -16.51
N LEU A 11 -3.44 -1.93 -15.65
CA LEU A 11 -3.38 -1.27 -14.33
C LEU A 11 -2.72 0.10 -14.37
N ASP A 12 -1.83 0.34 -15.34
CA ASP A 12 -1.19 1.65 -15.55
C ASP A 12 -2.19 2.78 -15.83
N GLY A 13 -3.37 2.46 -16.39
CA GLY A 13 -4.43 3.43 -16.63
C GLY A 13 -5.22 3.85 -15.39
N TYR A 14 -5.36 2.97 -14.40
CA TYR A 14 -6.16 3.19 -13.18
C TYR A 14 -5.31 3.68 -11.98
N ILE A 15 -4.01 3.37 -11.97
CA ILE A 15 -3.03 3.81 -10.95
C ILE A 15 -2.60 5.28 -11.13
N ARG A 16 -3.16 6.01 -12.10
CA ARG A 16 -2.84 7.41 -12.42
C ARG A 16 -3.57 8.47 -11.58
N SER A 17 -4.02 8.15 -10.38
CA SER A 17 -4.26 9.19 -9.37
C SER A 17 -2.91 9.77 -8.93
N GLU A 18 -2.73 11.07 -9.17
CA GLU A 18 -1.45 11.76 -9.10
C GLU A 18 -0.80 11.62 -7.72
N TRP A 19 0.39 11.04 -7.67
CA TRP A 19 1.30 11.20 -6.54
C TRP A 19 1.90 12.60 -6.62
N LYS A 20 1.79 13.37 -5.53
CA LYS A 20 2.35 14.72 -5.43
C LYS A 20 3.30 14.79 -4.26
N GLU A 21 4.32 15.64 -4.37
CA GLU A 21 5.16 15.95 -3.22
C GLU A 21 4.32 16.64 -2.14
N VAL A 22 4.56 16.29 -0.88
CA VAL A 22 3.83 16.85 0.26
C VAL A 22 4.24 18.32 0.43
N PRO A 23 3.32 19.30 0.24
CA PRO A 23 3.62 20.68 0.56
C PRO A 23 3.61 20.92 2.08
N PRO A 24 4.28 21.96 2.59
CA PRO A 24 4.31 22.29 4.02
C PRO A 24 2.93 22.52 4.66
N SER A 25 1.92 22.87 3.87
CA SER A 25 0.55 23.14 4.33
C SER A 25 -0.40 21.94 4.18
N LEU A 26 0.09 20.77 3.77
CA LEU A 26 -0.79 19.61 3.55
C LEU A 26 -1.41 19.18 4.87
N ARG A 27 -2.74 19.14 4.91
CA ARG A 27 -3.50 18.56 6.03
C ARG A 27 -3.92 17.15 5.69
N TRP A 28 -3.83 16.23 6.65
CA TRP A 28 -4.37 14.88 6.47
C TRP A 28 -4.81 14.23 7.78
N GLU A 29 -5.86 13.43 7.67
CA GLU A 29 -6.29 12.49 8.71
C GLU A 29 -6.94 11.26 8.07
N CYS A 30 -6.60 10.07 8.57
CA CYS A 30 -7.28 8.85 8.14
C CYS A 30 -8.68 8.80 8.75
N ILE A 31 -9.69 9.13 7.96
CA ILE A 31 -11.11 9.10 8.35
C ILE A 31 -11.73 7.69 8.36
N ARG A 32 -10.90 6.63 8.26
CA ARG A 32 -11.33 5.21 8.28
C ARG A 32 -12.49 4.88 7.34
N CYS A 33 -12.49 5.50 6.15
CA CYS A 33 -13.54 5.29 5.14
C CYS A 33 -13.41 3.97 4.37
N SER A 34 -12.29 3.25 4.54
CA SER A 34 -11.95 2.02 3.80
C SER A 34 -11.95 2.17 2.28
N TRP A 35 -11.88 3.40 1.76
CA TRP A 35 -11.86 3.71 0.33
C TRP A 35 -10.68 3.02 -0.37
N CYS A 36 -9.47 3.13 0.17
CA CYS A 36 -8.28 2.47 -0.39
C CYS A 36 -8.38 0.94 -0.46
N CYS A 37 -9.23 0.32 0.38
CA CYS A 37 -9.49 -1.11 0.35
C CYS A 37 -10.59 -1.49 -0.65
N ARG A 38 -11.31 -0.51 -1.24
CA ARG A 38 -12.43 -0.70 -2.17
C ARG A 38 -12.12 -0.20 -3.58
N GLN A 39 -10.86 0.08 -3.87
CA GLN A 39 -10.41 0.55 -5.17
C GLN A 39 -9.48 -0.49 -5.81
N PRO A 40 -9.44 -0.55 -7.15
CA PRO A 40 -8.41 -1.32 -7.83
C PRO A 40 -7.03 -0.81 -7.41
N TRP A 41 -6.22 -1.68 -6.82
CA TRP A 41 -4.91 -1.29 -6.30
C TRP A 41 -3.92 -2.44 -6.35
N ARG A 42 -2.67 -2.12 -6.68
CA ARG A 42 -1.55 -3.07 -6.57
C ARG A 42 -0.83 -2.81 -5.25
N VAL A 43 -0.77 -3.82 -4.39
CA VAL A 43 -0.02 -3.77 -3.13
C VAL A 43 1.28 -4.53 -3.31
N ASN A 44 2.38 -3.78 -3.41
CA ASN A 44 3.72 -4.37 -3.40
C ASN A 44 4.07 -4.79 -1.97
N LEU A 45 4.67 -5.98 -1.88
CA LEU A 45 5.06 -6.62 -0.64
C LEU A 45 6.55 -6.94 -0.67
N THR A 46 7.14 -6.98 0.50
CA THR A 46 8.39 -7.69 0.74
C THR A 46 8.10 -9.19 0.95
N TRP A 47 9.12 -10.04 0.80
CA TRP A 47 8.99 -11.47 1.12
C TRP A 47 8.57 -11.73 2.58
N PRO A 48 9.15 -11.05 3.60
CA PRO A 48 8.68 -11.18 4.98
C PRO A 48 7.20 -10.80 5.18
N GLU A 49 6.70 -9.78 4.47
CA GLU A 49 5.27 -9.45 4.52
C GLU A 49 4.41 -10.51 3.88
N PHE A 50 4.81 -11.03 2.71
CA PHE A 50 4.10 -12.09 2.03
C PHE A 50 3.94 -13.32 2.94
N ASP A 51 5.01 -13.77 3.58
CA ASP A 51 4.98 -14.92 4.48
C ASP A 51 4.04 -14.69 5.66
N ARG A 52 4.07 -13.48 6.26
CA ARG A 52 3.14 -13.10 7.32
C ARG A 52 1.69 -13.11 6.84
N ILE A 53 1.39 -12.53 5.68
CA ILE A 53 0.03 -12.41 5.14
C ILE A 53 -0.54 -13.78 4.83
N VAL A 54 0.23 -14.65 4.15
CA VAL A 54 -0.21 -16.01 3.82
C VAL A 54 -0.48 -16.81 5.09
N THR A 55 0.35 -16.64 6.12
CA THR A 55 0.15 -17.29 7.43
C THR A 55 -1.10 -16.78 8.15
N LEU A 56 -1.29 -15.46 8.21
CA LEU A 56 -2.38 -14.82 8.95
C LEU A 56 -3.75 -14.97 8.27
N ALA A 57 -3.78 -14.93 6.94
CA ALA A 57 -5.01 -15.08 6.17
C ALA A 57 -5.62 -16.49 6.30
N GLY A 58 -4.81 -17.49 6.64
CA GLY A 58 -5.27 -18.86 6.89
C GLY A 58 -6.01 -19.44 5.67
N LYS A 59 -7.28 -19.85 5.86
CA LYS A 59 -8.17 -20.40 4.81
C LYS A 59 -9.02 -19.36 4.09
N LYS A 60 -8.87 -18.06 4.38
CA LYS A 60 -9.60 -17.02 3.63
C LYS A 60 -9.16 -17.03 2.17
N GLU A 61 -10.04 -16.59 1.27
CA GLU A 61 -9.66 -16.39 -0.13
C GLU A 61 -8.50 -15.41 -0.19
N LEU A 62 -7.31 -15.96 -0.43
CA LEU A 62 -6.09 -15.19 -0.58
C LEU A 62 -6.23 -14.28 -1.80
N PRO A 63 -5.71 -13.04 -1.74
CA PRO A 63 -5.74 -12.18 -2.90
C PRO A 63 -4.90 -12.80 -4.02
N ARG A 64 -5.20 -12.42 -5.27
CA ARG A 64 -4.41 -12.88 -6.41
C ARG A 64 -2.99 -12.34 -6.27
N PHE A 65 -2.06 -13.24 -5.98
CA PHE A 65 -0.65 -12.92 -5.87
C PHE A 65 0.07 -13.00 -7.22
N GLY A 66 1.07 -12.15 -7.37
CA GLY A 66 2.04 -12.18 -8.46
C GLY A 66 3.45 -11.96 -7.92
N ARG A 67 4.43 -12.13 -8.80
CA ARG A 67 5.84 -11.85 -8.54
C ARG A 67 6.36 -10.94 -9.65
N GLU A 68 7.15 -9.94 -9.28
CA GLU A 68 7.81 -9.05 -10.23
C GLU A 68 9.30 -8.96 -9.87
N VAL A 69 10.13 -8.73 -10.88
CA VAL A 69 11.53 -8.33 -10.70
C VAL A 69 11.61 -6.85 -11.05
N ASP A 70 12.00 -6.03 -10.08
CA ASP A 70 12.20 -4.61 -10.27
C ASP A 70 13.33 -4.39 -11.29
N PRO A 71 13.08 -3.70 -12.42
CA PRO A 71 14.04 -3.61 -13.51
C PRO A 71 15.25 -2.72 -13.18
N GLU A 72 15.12 -1.82 -12.21
CA GLU A 72 16.19 -0.88 -11.83
C GLU A 72 17.16 -1.53 -10.84
N THR A 73 16.63 -2.32 -9.91
CA THR A 73 17.38 -2.92 -8.80
C THR A 73 17.68 -4.41 -9.01
N GLY A 74 16.97 -5.07 -9.91
CA GLY A 74 17.02 -6.53 -10.10
C GLY A 74 16.41 -7.33 -8.95
N LEU A 75 15.78 -6.68 -7.98
CA LEU A 75 15.20 -7.33 -6.81
C LEU A 75 13.84 -7.93 -7.15
N ASP A 76 13.65 -9.19 -6.78
CA ASP A 76 12.35 -9.83 -6.92
C ASP A 76 11.47 -9.55 -5.69
N HIS A 77 10.19 -9.33 -5.93
CA HIS A 77 9.25 -9.07 -4.86
C HIS A 77 7.84 -9.59 -5.18
N PRO A 78 7.10 -10.07 -4.17
CA PRO A 78 5.70 -10.40 -4.33
C PRO A 78 4.82 -9.15 -4.39
N PHE A 79 3.63 -9.31 -4.94
CA PHE A 79 2.56 -8.33 -4.85
C PHE A 79 1.21 -9.03 -4.86
N PHE A 80 0.17 -8.33 -4.44
CA PHE A 80 -1.20 -8.75 -4.71
C PHE A 80 -2.01 -7.61 -5.30
N VAL A 81 -3.10 -7.98 -5.96
CA VAL A 81 -4.02 -7.05 -6.61
C VAL A 81 -5.35 -7.04 -5.87
N ILE A 82 -5.82 -5.84 -5.56
CA ILE A 82 -7.21 -5.57 -5.20
C ILE A 82 -7.93 -5.24 -6.50
N GLU A 83 -8.93 -6.01 -6.89
CA GLU A 83 -9.69 -5.79 -8.13
C GLU A 83 -10.91 -4.87 -7.91
N GLY A 84 -11.33 -4.69 -6.66
CA GLY A 84 -12.46 -3.81 -6.30
C GLY A 84 -12.83 -3.85 -4.83
N LYS A 85 -12.53 -4.96 -4.15
CA LYS A 85 -12.61 -5.07 -2.68
C LYS A 85 -11.45 -5.91 -2.18
N CYS A 86 -10.73 -5.39 -1.18
CA CYS A 86 -9.63 -6.11 -0.57
C CYS A 86 -10.17 -7.36 0.14
N PRO A 87 -9.62 -8.56 -0.12
CA PRO A 87 -10.08 -9.79 0.54
C PRO A 87 -9.90 -9.77 2.06
N MET A 88 -9.06 -8.87 2.56
CA MET A 88 -8.82 -8.67 3.99
C MET A 88 -9.74 -7.62 4.62
N LEU A 89 -10.70 -7.06 3.87
CA LEU A 89 -11.69 -6.11 4.38
C LEU A 89 -12.98 -6.86 4.73
N GLU A 90 -13.36 -6.84 6.00
CA GLU A 90 -14.65 -7.39 6.45
C GLU A 90 -15.82 -6.58 5.86
N ASP A 91 -16.89 -7.30 5.51
CA ASP A 91 -18.13 -6.73 4.98
C ASP A 91 -18.81 -5.84 6.02
N GLU A 92 -18.90 -6.35 7.25
CA GLU A 92 -19.46 -5.66 8.39
C GLU A 92 -18.39 -4.79 9.05
N GLY A 93 -18.72 -3.52 9.31
CA GLY A 93 -17.81 -2.58 10.00
C GLY A 93 -16.61 -2.09 9.18
N ALA A 94 -16.34 -2.65 8.00
CA ALA A 94 -15.24 -2.26 7.10
C ALA A 94 -13.86 -2.28 7.79
N VAL A 95 -13.64 -3.29 8.63
CA VAL A 95 -12.39 -3.49 9.40
C VAL A 95 -11.42 -4.37 8.61
N CYS A 96 -10.13 -4.04 8.66
CA CYS A 96 -9.09 -4.86 8.05
C CYS A 96 -8.73 -6.02 8.98
N THR A 97 -8.86 -7.26 8.51
CA THR A 97 -8.61 -8.48 9.27
C THR A 97 -7.14 -8.73 9.57
N MET A 98 -6.24 -7.98 8.93
CA MET A 98 -4.80 -8.05 9.16
C MET A 98 -4.32 -7.02 10.20
N TYR A 99 -5.19 -6.22 10.80
CA TYR A 99 -4.72 -5.25 11.81
C TYR A 99 -4.17 -5.97 13.05
N PRO A 100 -2.99 -5.59 13.58
CA PRO A 100 -2.11 -4.49 13.16
C PRO A 100 -0.97 -4.84 12.19
N ASP A 101 -0.88 -6.09 11.72
CA ASP A 101 0.16 -6.63 10.83
C ASP A 101 -0.03 -6.28 9.34
N TRP A 102 -0.42 -5.04 9.06
CA TRP A 102 -0.62 -4.58 7.68
C TRP A 102 0.69 -4.59 6.87
N PRO A 103 0.60 -4.78 5.54
CA PRO A 103 1.68 -4.37 4.65
C PRO A 103 2.05 -2.91 4.90
N TYR A 104 3.33 -2.58 4.83
CA TYR A 104 3.83 -1.22 5.02
C TYR A 104 3.13 -0.27 4.05
N THR A 105 2.94 -0.69 2.79
CA THR A 105 2.20 0.06 1.76
C THR A 105 0.80 0.46 2.25
N CYS A 106 0.10 -0.44 2.96
CA CYS A 106 -1.21 -0.16 3.54
C CYS A 106 -1.10 0.70 4.82
N ALA A 107 -0.12 0.43 5.68
CA ALA A 107 0.10 1.15 6.94
C ALA A 107 0.53 2.62 6.75
N THR A 108 1.20 2.91 5.63
CA THR A 108 1.70 4.24 5.29
C THR A 108 0.81 4.98 4.31
N TYR A 109 -0.18 4.34 3.68
CA TYR A 109 -1.12 5.02 2.79
C TYR A 109 -1.78 6.23 3.50
N PRO A 110 -1.85 7.41 2.86
CA PRO A 110 -1.60 7.69 1.45
C PRO A 110 -0.18 8.16 1.11
N PHE A 111 0.81 7.90 1.97
CA PHE A 111 2.16 8.43 1.82
C PHE A 111 3.16 7.40 1.29
N LEU A 112 4.14 7.89 0.54
CA LEU A 112 5.28 7.15 0.01
C LEU A 112 6.55 7.98 0.19
N LEU A 113 7.64 7.36 0.62
CA LEU A 113 8.96 7.99 0.69
C LEU A 113 9.82 7.58 -0.50
N MET A 114 10.19 8.53 -1.35
CA MET A 114 11.03 8.29 -2.52
C MET A 114 12.50 8.05 -2.12
N PRO A 115 13.31 7.39 -2.96
CA PRO A 115 14.74 7.16 -2.70
C PRO A 115 15.55 8.45 -2.48
N ASP A 116 15.14 9.55 -3.13
CA ASP A 116 15.75 10.88 -2.99
C ASP A 116 15.30 11.61 -1.70
N GLY A 117 14.51 10.96 -0.84
CA GLY A 117 14.05 11.51 0.43
C GLY A 117 12.79 12.37 0.35
N ARG A 118 12.20 12.55 -0.85
CA ARG A 118 10.92 13.27 -0.99
C ARG A 118 9.76 12.47 -0.44
N LEU A 119 8.91 13.13 0.33
CA LEU A 119 7.67 12.56 0.82
C LEU A 119 6.56 12.87 -0.19
N MET A 120 5.96 11.83 -0.73
CA MET A 120 4.86 11.90 -1.69
C MET A 120 3.55 11.52 -1.00
N TYR A 121 2.44 12.05 -1.49
CA TYR A 121 1.10 11.62 -1.09
C TYR A 121 0.23 11.34 -2.31
N HIS A 122 -0.70 10.40 -2.12
CA HIS A 122 -1.67 10.03 -3.12
C HIS A 122 -2.91 10.93 -3.05
N THR A 123 -3.15 11.72 -4.11
CA THR A 123 -4.25 12.70 -4.15
C THR A 123 -5.65 12.10 -4.05
N GLY A 124 -5.82 10.83 -4.43
CA GLY A 124 -7.11 10.13 -4.35
C GLY A 124 -7.56 9.72 -2.94
N CYS A 125 -6.78 10.01 -1.89
CA CYS A 125 -7.18 9.69 -0.53
C CYS A 125 -8.22 10.70 0.01
N ALA A 126 -9.39 10.21 0.44
CA ALA A 126 -10.46 11.04 1.00
C ALA A 126 -10.09 11.77 2.31
N GLY A 127 -8.98 11.39 2.95
CA GLY A 127 -8.45 12.05 4.15
C GLY A 127 -7.63 13.32 3.85
N ILE A 128 -7.29 13.58 2.58
CA ILE A 128 -6.52 14.77 2.20
C ILE A 128 -7.34 16.03 2.44
N GLY A 129 -6.71 17.05 3.04
CA GLY A 129 -7.35 18.30 3.46
C GLY A 129 -8.11 18.20 4.78
N LYS A 130 -8.19 17.03 5.40
CA LYS A 130 -8.78 16.80 6.72
C LYS A 130 -7.71 16.84 7.81
N GLY A 131 -8.10 16.91 9.08
CA GLY A 131 -7.18 16.84 10.21
C GLY A 131 -6.18 18.01 10.31
N GLY A 132 -5.05 17.74 10.96
CA GLY A 132 -3.96 18.69 11.18
C GLY A 132 -2.98 18.76 10.00
N VAL A 133 -2.11 19.77 10.02
CA VAL A 133 -0.97 19.85 9.10
C VAL A 133 -0.03 18.68 9.39
N ILE A 134 0.47 18.03 8.34
CA ILE A 134 1.40 16.91 8.47
C ILE A 134 2.79 17.41 8.83
N ASP A 135 3.33 16.87 9.91
CA ASP A 135 4.76 16.92 10.18
C ASP A 135 5.47 15.94 9.24
N ILE A 136 6.24 16.50 8.29
CA ILE A 136 6.91 15.75 7.24
C ILE A 136 7.95 14.80 7.82
N ASP A 137 8.72 15.24 8.81
CA ASP A 137 9.79 14.43 9.39
C ASP A 137 9.22 13.29 10.23
N SER A 138 8.20 13.58 11.04
CA SER A 138 7.47 12.55 11.79
C SER A 138 6.84 11.50 10.86
N MET A 139 6.30 11.92 9.72
CA MET A 139 5.73 11.00 8.72
C MET A 139 6.83 10.14 8.06
N LYS A 140 7.97 10.74 7.70
CA LYS A 140 9.13 10.01 7.18
C LYS A 140 9.62 8.96 8.17
N GLU A 141 9.77 9.32 9.45
CA GLU A 141 10.15 8.38 10.50
C GLU A 141 9.14 7.24 10.64
N LYS A 142 7.83 7.54 10.58
CA LYS A 142 6.78 6.52 10.59
C LYS A 142 6.96 5.56 9.41
N ILE A 143 7.16 6.06 8.20
CA ILE A 143 7.37 5.24 7.01
C ILE A 143 8.62 4.35 7.17
N MET A 144 9.71 4.92 7.68
CA MET A 144 10.94 4.16 7.92
C MET A 144 10.75 3.05 8.96
N ARG A 145 9.96 3.29 10.02
CA ARG A 145 9.59 2.24 10.98
C ARG A 145 8.80 1.11 10.32
N GLU A 146 7.83 1.43 9.46
CA GLU A 146 7.03 0.42 8.75
C GLU A 146 7.87 -0.35 7.72
N ARG A 147 8.80 0.32 7.00
CA ARG A 147 9.78 -0.34 6.12
C ARG A 147 10.66 -1.34 6.88
N LYS A 148 11.15 -0.95 8.07
CA LYS A 148 11.93 -1.85 8.92
C LYS A 148 11.11 -3.06 9.38
N LYS A 149 9.84 -2.86 9.75
CA LYS A 149 8.92 -3.98 10.07
C LYS A 149 8.63 -4.88 8.88
N ALA A 150 8.68 -4.34 7.66
CA ALA A 150 8.61 -5.11 6.42
C ALA A 150 9.92 -5.85 6.09
N GLY A 151 10.98 -5.70 6.90
CA GLY A 151 12.26 -6.36 6.65
C GLY A 151 13.11 -5.66 5.59
N MET A 152 12.76 -4.44 5.21
CA MET A 152 13.61 -3.58 4.37
C MET A 152 14.76 -3.04 5.23
N ARG A 153 15.99 -3.11 4.71
CA ARG A 153 17.20 -2.63 5.38
C ARG A 153 17.55 -1.21 4.96
#